data_AF-A0A2M8CE63-F1
#
_entry.id   AF-A0A2M8CE63-F1
#
_cell.length_a   1.000
_cell.length_b   1.000
_cell.length_c   1.000
_cell.angle_alpha   90.00
_cell.angle_beta   90.00
_cell.angle_gamma   90.00
#
_symmetry.space_group_name_H-M   'P 1'
#
loop_
_entity.id
_entity.type
_entity.pdbx_description
1 polymer ?
#
loop_
_entity_poly.entity_id
_entity_poly.type
_entity_poly.pdbx_seq_one_letter_code
_entity_poly.pdbx_strand_id
1 'polypeptide(L)'
;TYSVSRLLVQKGIKVRISTNNYIMHHKFAIIDNRLLLTGSYNWTFAANNKNEENLMIIDDPEIIEIFQHQFVNLWTNKYSPDRTKALFNKAKVDILTVFPPPAQSKTKTININSASQDELVKVLQISEPLAQKIIALREELKGLKDLQALIQLPEITTLEWEEWEEQGITITVK
;
A
#
# COMPACT_ATOMS: atom_id res chain seq x y z
N THR A 1 -1.47 -11.38 24.31
CA THR A 1 -0.64 -10.89 23.19
C THR A 1 -1.03 -9.45 22.89
N TYR A 2 -0.14 -8.48 23.15
CA TYR A 2 -0.38 -7.07 22.87
C TYR A 2 -0.17 -6.81 21.37
N SER A 3 -1.16 -7.12 20.55
CA SER A 3 -1.16 -6.73 19.15
C SER A 3 -1.94 -5.43 18.99
N VAL A 4 -1.29 -4.41 18.43
CA VAL A 4 -1.94 -3.13 18.08
C VAL A 4 -2.77 -3.21 16.79
N SER A 5 -2.77 -4.35 16.11
CA SER A 5 -3.52 -4.56 14.86
C SER A 5 -5.00 -4.18 14.95
N ARG A 6 -5.65 -4.46 16.08
CA ARG A 6 -7.04 -4.06 16.33
C ARG A 6 -7.21 -2.54 16.32
N LEU A 7 -6.30 -1.82 16.95
CA LEU A 7 -6.32 -0.35 17.00
C LEU A 7 -6.10 0.23 15.59
N LEU A 8 -5.15 -0.31 14.83
CA LEU A 8 -4.87 0.13 13.46
C LEU A 8 -6.12 -0.01 12.58
N VAL A 9 -6.77 -1.18 12.62
CA VAL A 9 -8.04 -1.42 11.91
C VAL A 9 -9.13 -0.42 12.34
N GLN A 10 -9.26 -0.14 13.63
CA GLN A 10 -10.21 0.86 14.15
C GLN A 10 -9.88 2.29 13.71
N LYS A 11 -8.63 2.57 13.34
CA LYS A 11 -8.20 3.85 12.78
C LYS A 11 -8.31 3.89 11.24
N GLY A 12 -8.89 2.87 10.61
CA GLY A 12 -9.05 2.80 9.17
C GLY A 12 -7.78 2.39 8.42
N ILE A 13 -6.73 1.95 9.11
CA ILE A 13 -5.50 1.49 8.47
C ILE A 13 -5.76 0.08 7.92
N LYS A 14 -5.42 -0.12 6.64
CA LYS A 14 -5.49 -1.43 5.98
C LYS A 14 -4.54 -2.40 6.67
N VAL A 15 -5.05 -3.56 7.08
CA VAL A 15 -4.25 -4.62 7.72
C VAL A 15 -4.64 -5.96 7.11
N ARG A 16 -3.64 -6.74 6.70
CA ARG A 16 -3.79 -8.13 6.25
C ARG A 16 -3.02 -9.08 7.18
N ILE A 17 -3.58 -10.27 7.44
CA ILE A 17 -2.93 -11.30 8.27
C ILE A 17 -2.35 -12.39 7.38
N SER A 18 -1.09 -12.77 7.60
CA SER A 18 -0.40 -13.77 6.77
C SER A 18 -1.08 -15.15 6.74
N THR A 19 -0.97 -15.84 5.59
CA THR A 19 -1.32 -17.26 5.44
C THR A 19 -0.37 -18.22 6.16
N ASN A 20 0.83 -17.77 6.54
CA ASN A 20 1.84 -18.65 7.13
C ASN A 20 1.28 -19.31 8.40
N ASN A 21 1.30 -20.65 8.45
CA ASN A 21 0.84 -21.42 9.60
C ASN A 21 1.85 -21.43 10.75
N TYR A 22 3.06 -20.96 10.50
CA TYR A 22 4.11 -20.73 11.49
C TYR A 22 4.14 -19.25 11.87
N ILE A 23 5.24 -18.55 11.58
CA ILE A 23 5.48 -17.16 12.00
C ILE A 23 5.87 -16.33 10.78
N MET A 24 5.11 -15.26 10.52
CA MET A 24 5.58 -14.17 9.65
C MET A 24 6.61 -13.37 10.45
N HIS A 25 7.89 -13.67 10.24
CA HIS A 25 8.98 -13.17 11.09
C HIS A 25 9.74 -11.99 10.46
N HIS A 26 9.25 -11.46 9.34
CA HIS A 26 9.84 -10.28 8.72
C HIS A 26 9.58 -9.05 9.58
N LYS A 27 10.60 -8.20 9.71
CA LYS A 27 10.56 -6.96 10.50
C LYS A 27 11.17 -5.88 9.64
N PHE A 28 10.33 -5.25 8.83
CA PHE A 28 10.75 -4.12 8.02
C PHE A 28 9.61 -3.12 7.85
N ALA A 29 9.98 -1.88 7.56
CA ALA A 29 9.08 -0.82 7.12
C ALA A 29 9.72 -0.08 5.94
N ILE A 30 8.89 0.32 4.99
CA ILE A 30 9.28 1.21 3.90
C ILE A 30 8.51 2.51 4.12
N ILE A 31 9.23 3.63 4.15
CA ILE A 31 8.67 4.96 4.39
C ILE A 31 8.92 5.80 3.14
N ASP A 32 7.85 6.39 2.61
CA ASP A 32 7.86 7.31 1.47
C ASP A 32 8.65 6.79 0.24
N ASN A 33 8.66 5.47 0.05
CA ASN A 33 9.43 4.78 -1.00
C ASN A 33 10.93 5.11 -1.05
N ARG A 34 11.46 5.57 0.07
CA ARG A 34 12.83 6.09 0.16
C ARG A 34 13.61 5.52 1.34
N LEU A 35 12.95 5.17 2.42
CA LEU A 35 13.64 4.70 3.62
C LEU A 35 13.21 3.30 3.97
N LEU A 36 14.15 2.36 3.95
CA LEU A 36 13.95 1.01 4.45
C LEU A 36 14.49 0.91 5.88
N LEU A 37 13.62 0.50 6.80
CA LEU A 37 13.99 0.07 8.14
C LEU A 37 13.92 -1.45 8.18
N THR A 38 14.96 -2.14 8.62
CA THR A 38 14.95 -3.61 8.74
C THR A 38 15.96 -4.11 9.77
N GLY A 39 15.81 -5.34 10.26
CA GLY A 39 16.73 -5.96 11.21
C GLY A 39 16.09 -7.03 12.08
N SER A 40 16.67 -7.28 13.26
CA SER A 40 16.08 -8.19 14.25
C SER A 40 14.99 -7.50 15.09
N TYR A 41 14.98 -6.16 15.11
CA TYR A 41 14.18 -5.33 16.01
C TYR A 41 12.67 -5.52 15.84
N ASN A 42 12.00 -5.99 16.90
CA ASN A 42 10.54 -5.97 16.99
C ASN A 42 10.07 -4.62 17.53
N TRP A 43 9.03 -4.00 16.99
CA TRP A 43 8.45 -2.75 17.53
C TRP A 43 7.69 -2.99 18.85
N THR A 44 8.41 -3.35 19.90
CA THR A 44 7.92 -3.67 21.23
C THR A 44 8.75 -2.93 22.28
N PHE A 45 8.14 -2.66 23.44
CA PHE A 45 8.83 -2.04 24.56
C PHE A 45 10.05 -2.86 25.03
N ALA A 46 10.00 -4.19 24.93
CA ALA A 46 11.09 -5.07 25.33
C ALA A 46 12.32 -4.95 24.40
N ALA A 47 12.10 -4.92 23.08
CA ALA A 47 13.17 -4.69 22.11
C ALA A 47 13.88 -3.35 22.33
N ASN A 48 13.15 -2.34 22.80
CA ASN A 48 13.72 -1.01 23.04
C ASN A 48 14.58 -0.90 24.31
N ASN A 49 14.37 -1.76 25.31
CA ASN A 49 14.92 -1.55 26.66
C ASN A 49 15.65 -2.76 27.25
N LYS A 50 15.52 -3.95 26.65
CA LYS A 50 15.99 -5.20 27.26
C LYS A 50 16.73 -6.13 26.32
N ASN A 51 16.39 -6.14 25.04
CA ASN A 51 17.03 -7.03 24.08
C ASN A 51 18.19 -6.33 23.38
N GLU A 52 19.21 -7.10 23.03
CA GLU A 52 20.21 -6.70 22.04
C GLU A 52 19.62 -6.97 20.65
N GLU A 53 19.30 -5.91 19.91
CA GLU A 53 18.64 -5.97 18.62
C GLU A 53 19.38 -5.04 17.64
N ASN A 54 19.37 -5.36 16.35
CA ASN A 54 19.88 -4.47 15.33
C ASN A 54 18.73 -3.83 14.53
N LEU A 55 18.92 -2.55 14.19
CA LEU A 55 18.08 -1.81 13.25
C LEU A 55 18.97 -1.15 12.21
N MET A 56 18.75 -1.49 10.96
CA MET A 56 19.38 -0.86 9.80
C MET A 56 18.41 0.12 9.18
N ILE A 57 18.92 1.29 8.82
CA ILE A 57 18.20 2.32 8.07
C ILE A 57 18.95 2.47 6.74
N ILE A 58 18.27 2.19 5.64
CA ILE A 58 18.84 2.09 4.30
C ILE A 58 18.08 3.06 3.39
N ASP A 59 18.82 3.98 2.75
CA ASP A 59 18.34 4.91 1.71
C ASP A 59 19.04 4.54 0.40
N ASP A 60 18.76 3.33 -0.08
CA ASP A 60 19.29 2.75 -1.31
C ASP A 60 18.11 2.27 -2.18
N PRO A 61 17.84 2.93 -3.32
CA PRO A 61 16.68 2.64 -4.16
C PRO A 61 16.60 1.18 -4.63
N GLU A 62 17.73 0.55 -4.97
CA GLU A 62 17.74 -0.83 -5.48
C GLU A 62 17.34 -1.82 -4.38
N ILE A 63 17.82 -1.60 -3.15
CA ILE A 63 17.45 -2.44 -2.01
C ILE A 63 15.98 -2.19 -1.61
N ILE A 64 15.53 -0.93 -1.64
CA ILE A 64 14.14 -0.58 -1.32
C ILE A 64 13.17 -1.26 -2.28
N GLU A 65 13.46 -1.24 -3.58
CA GLU A 65 12.64 -1.89 -4.60
C GLU A 65 12.45 -3.39 -4.31
N ILE A 66 13.52 -4.10 -3.94
CA ILE A 66 13.44 -5.52 -3.55
C ILE A 66 12.46 -5.72 -2.38
N PHE A 67 12.54 -4.88 -1.34
CA PHE A 67 11.64 -4.98 -0.18
C PHE A 67 10.20 -4.56 -0.51
N GLN A 68 10.00 -3.60 -1.42
CA GLN A 68 8.68 -3.24 -1.93
C GLN A 68 8.04 -4.43 -2.64
N HIS A 69 8.75 -5.10 -3.54
CA HIS A 69 8.25 -6.32 -4.20
C HIS A 69 7.89 -7.42 -3.19
N GLN A 70 8.70 -7.60 -2.14
CA GLN A 70 8.36 -8.55 -1.08
C GLN A 70 7.13 -8.12 -0.28
N PHE A 71 6.96 -6.84 0.02
CA PHE A 71 5.75 -6.33 0.69
C PHE A 71 4.51 -6.60 -0.16
N VAL A 72 4.56 -6.27 -1.45
CA VAL A 72 3.47 -6.50 -2.41
C VAL A 72 3.12 -7.99 -2.49
N ASN A 73 4.11 -8.87 -2.62
CA ASN A 73 3.88 -10.31 -2.61
C ASN A 73 3.27 -10.81 -1.28
N LEU A 74 3.69 -10.26 -0.14
CA LEU A 74 3.09 -10.58 1.16
C LEU A 74 1.64 -10.11 1.24
N TRP A 75 1.37 -8.91 0.71
CA TRP A 75 0.07 -8.27 0.71
C TRP A 75 -0.92 -9.01 -0.17
N THR A 76 -0.56 -9.30 -1.42
CA THR A 76 -1.45 -9.87 -2.45
C THR A 76 -1.50 -11.40 -2.37
N ASN A 77 -0.35 -12.07 -2.27
CA ASN A 77 -0.28 -13.52 -2.48
C ASN A 77 -0.13 -14.35 -1.18
N LYS A 78 0.27 -13.73 -0.05
CA LYS A 78 0.58 -14.45 1.20
C LYS A 78 -0.25 -14.00 2.41
N TYR A 79 -1.45 -13.47 2.17
CA TYR A 79 -2.41 -13.16 3.23
C TYR A 79 -3.59 -14.14 3.27
N SER A 80 -4.12 -14.37 4.47
CA SER A 80 -5.29 -15.21 4.71
C SER A 80 -6.55 -14.34 4.80
N PRO A 81 -7.50 -14.49 3.87
CA PRO A 81 -8.78 -13.78 3.93
C PRO A 81 -9.54 -14.08 5.23
N ASP A 82 -9.60 -15.35 5.64
CA ASP A 82 -10.32 -15.77 6.85
C ASP A 82 -9.73 -15.16 8.12
N ARG A 83 -8.40 -15.19 8.28
CA ARG A 83 -7.73 -14.61 9.45
C ARG A 83 -7.83 -13.08 9.45
N THR A 84 -7.78 -12.46 8.28
CA THR A 84 -7.99 -11.02 8.13
C THR A 84 -9.40 -10.64 8.52
N LYS A 85 -10.43 -11.35 8.01
CA LYS A 85 -11.82 -11.15 8.39
C LYS A 85 -12.04 -11.36 9.89
N ALA A 86 -11.40 -12.36 10.50
CA ALA A 86 -11.45 -12.59 11.93
C ALA A 86 -10.87 -11.41 12.74
N LEU A 87 -9.79 -10.77 12.28
CA LEU A 87 -9.25 -9.54 12.90
C LEU A 87 -10.28 -8.40 12.85
N PHE A 88 -10.87 -8.13 11.68
CA PHE A 88 -11.86 -7.06 11.51
C PHE A 88 -13.11 -7.27 12.37
N ASN A 89 -13.63 -8.51 12.40
CA ASN A 89 -14.73 -8.90 13.29
C ASN A 89 -14.39 -8.64 14.76
N LYS A 90 -13.18 -9.02 15.19
CA LYS A 90 -12.69 -8.76 16.55
C LYS A 90 -12.52 -7.26 16.83
N ALA A 91 -12.15 -6.48 15.83
CA ALA A 91 -12.06 -5.03 15.90
C ALA A 91 -13.42 -4.34 15.96
N LYS A 92 -14.50 -5.04 15.58
CA LYS A 92 -15.86 -4.49 15.36
C LYS A 92 -15.86 -3.44 14.25
N VAL A 93 -15.08 -3.66 13.20
CA VAL A 93 -15.00 -2.82 12.01
C VAL A 93 -15.46 -3.63 10.83
N ASP A 94 -16.35 -3.08 10.00
CA ASP A 94 -16.75 -3.72 8.76
C ASP A 94 -15.59 -3.67 7.77
N ILE A 95 -15.11 -4.84 7.34
CA ILE A 95 -13.99 -4.95 6.41
C ILE A 95 -14.25 -4.23 5.09
N LEU A 96 -15.51 -4.13 4.66
CA LEU A 96 -15.90 -3.46 3.42
C LEU A 96 -15.70 -1.93 3.48
N THR A 97 -15.57 -1.37 4.68
CA THR A 97 -15.25 0.06 4.86
C THR A 97 -13.78 0.37 4.59
N VAL A 98 -12.90 -0.62 4.73
CA VAL A 98 -11.44 -0.49 4.56
C VAL A 98 -10.95 -1.14 3.27
N PHE A 99 -11.59 -2.24 2.88
CA PHE A 99 -11.40 -2.96 1.63
C PHE A 99 -12.74 -3.01 0.89
N PRO A 100 -13.13 -1.93 0.20
CA PRO A 100 -14.34 -1.93 -0.59
C PRO A 100 -14.24 -3.02 -1.66
N PRO A 101 -15.32 -3.79 -1.92
CA PRO A 101 -15.32 -4.75 -3.00
C PRO A 101 -15.09 -4.01 -4.32
N PRO A 102 -14.45 -4.66 -5.31
CA PRO A 102 -14.40 -4.14 -6.66
C PRO A 102 -15.84 -3.79 -7.07
N ALA A 103 -16.06 -2.58 -7.58
CA ALA A 103 -17.40 -2.16 -7.95
C ALA A 103 -17.97 -3.16 -8.97
N GLN A 104 -18.93 -3.98 -8.55
CA GLN A 104 -19.56 -4.95 -9.44
C GLN A 104 -20.20 -4.19 -10.61
N SER A 105 -19.77 -4.53 -11.82
CA SER A 105 -20.40 -4.26 -13.12
C SER A 105 -19.94 -3.08 -14.01
N LYS A 106 -18.92 -2.28 -13.69
CA LYS A 106 -18.34 -1.35 -14.69
C LYS A 106 -16.84 -1.23 -14.57
N THR A 107 -16.12 -1.74 -15.56
CA THR A 107 -14.71 -1.38 -15.81
C THR A 107 -14.63 0.15 -15.82
N LYS A 108 -13.92 0.72 -14.85
CA LYS A 108 -13.74 2.18 -14.77
C LYS A 108 -12.48 2.51 -15.54
N THR A 109 -12.65 2.97 -16.77
CA THR A 109 -11.53 3.48 -17.57
C THR A 109 -11.31 4.94 -17.25
N ILE A 110 -10.08 5.32 -16.88
CA ILE A 110 -9.69 6.71 -16.64
C ILE A 110 -8.47 7.06 -17.49
N ASN A 111 -8.57 8.16 -18.25
CA ASN A 111 -7.44 8.68 -18.99
C ASN A 111 -6.65 9.63 -18.07
N ILE A 112 -5.41 9.26 -17.76
CA ILE A 112 -4.55 9.99 -16.82
C ILE A 112 -4.20 11.40 -17.33
N ASN A 113 -4.22 11.61 -18.66
CA ASN A 113 -3.86 12.89 -19.28
C ASN A 113 -5.03 13.89 -19.34
N SER A 114 -6.28 13.41 -19.34
CA SER A 114 -7.47 14.26 -19.45
C SER A 114 -8.33 14.31 -18.19
N ALA A 115 -8.17 13.36 -17.26
CA ALA A 115 -8.96 13.33 -16.03
C ALA A 115 -8.80 14.61 -15.19
N SER A 116 -9.91 15.06 -14.62
CA SER A 116 -9.92 16.11 -13.60
C SER A 116 -9.39 15.60 -12.25
N GLN A 117 -9.00 16.52 -11.36
CA GLN A 117 -8.57 16.18 -9.99
C GLN A 117 -9.65 15.35 -9.26
N ASP A 118 -10.91 15.77 -9.39
CA ASP A 118 -12.07 15.10 -8.79
C ASP A 118 -12.25 13.67 -9.30
N GLU A 119 -12.04 13.44 -10.60
CA GLU A 119 -12.11 12.10 -11.18
C GLU A 119 -10.97 11.23 -10.71
N LEU A 120 -9.74 11.76 -10.62
CA LEU A 120 -8.59 11.02 -10.08
C LEU A 120 -8.84 10.58 -8.65
N VAL A 121 -9.29 11.48 -7.77
CA VAL A 121 -9.61 11.17 -6.36
C VAL A 121 -10.72 10.12 -6.26
N LYS A 122 -11.82 10.28 -7.03
CA LYS A 122 -12.98 9.38 -6.93
C LYS A 122 -12.75 8.02 -7.57
N VAL A 123 -12.03 7.95 -8.68
CA VAL A 123 -11.82 6.70 -9.42
C VAL A 123 -10.65 5.93 -8.83
N LEU A 124 -9.50 6.58 -8.62
CA LEU A 124 -8.29 5.94 -8.10
C LEU A 124 -8.29 5.83 -6.56
N GLN A 125 -9.26 6.45 -5.88
CA GLN A 125 -9.37 6.47 -4.41
C GLN A 125 -8.09 6.99 -3.73
N ILE A 126 -7.44 7.96 -4.38
CA ILE A 126 -6.21 8.61 -3.91
C ILE A 126 -6.51 9.93 -3.18
N SER A 127 -5.52 10.43 -2.44
CA SER A 127 -5.62 11.73 -1.77
C SER A 127 -5.59 12.91 -2.78
N GLU A 128 -6.23 14.02 -2.42
CA GLU A 128 -6.19 15.25 -3.22
C GLU A 128 -4.76 15.73 -3.53
N PRO A 129 -3.80 15.74 -2.58
CA PRO A 129 -2.42 16.11 -2.87
C PRO A 129 -1.75 15.21 -3.91
N LEU A 130 -2.03 13.90 -3.89
CA LEU A 130 -1.49 12.98 -4.88
C LEU A 130 -2.09 13.23 -6.27
N ALA A 131 -3.40 13.47 -6.34
CA ALA A 131 -4.06 13.85 -7.59
C ALA A 131 -3.46 15.13 -8.20
N GLN A 132 -3.12 16.13 -7.38
CA GLN A 132 -2.45 17.35 -7.84
C GLN A 132 -1.04 17.08 -8.37
N LYS A 133 -0.27 16.21 -7.72
CA LYS A 133 1.07 15.81 -8.20
C LYS A 133 1.01 15.08 -9.54
N ILE A 134 0.03 14.22 -9.75
CA ILE A 134 -0.23 13.55 -11.04
C ILE A 134 -0.51 14.59 -12.14
N ILE A 135 -1.36 15.58 -11.84
CA ILE A 135 -1.67 16.65 -12.79
C ILE A 135 -0.42 17.49 -13.11
N ALA A 136 0.35 17.88 -12.10
CA ALA A 136 1.59 18.64 -12.30
C ALA A 136 2.58 17.87 -13.20
N LEU A 137 2.77 16.57 -12.95
CA LEU A 137 3.66 15.72 -13.71
C LEU A 137 3.25 15.60 -15.19
N ARG A 138 1.94 15.42 -15.48
CA ARG A 138 1.50 15.34 -16.88
C ARG A 138 1.63 16.67 -17.62
N GLU A 139 1.44 17.80 -16.95
CA GLU A 139 1.62 19.13 -17.58
C GLU A 139 3.10 19.38 -17.89
N GLU A 140 4.00 19.02 -16.97
CA GLU A 140 5.45 19.11 -17.17
C GLU A 140 5.92 18.27 -18.36
N LEU A 141 5.41 17.04 -18.47
CA LEU A 141 5.76 16.10 -19.54
C LEU A 141 4.98 16.34 -20.84
N LYS A 142 4.07 17.33 -20.87
CA LYS A 142 3.14 17.60 -22.00
C LYS A 142 2.31 16.36 -22.39
N GLY A 143 1.83 15.65 -21.38
CA GLY A 143 1.15 14.37 -21.49
C GLY A 143 2.07 13.19 -21.19
N LEU A 144 1.62 12.33 -20.27
CA LEU A 144 2.26 11.05 -19.97
C LEU A 144 2.17 10.16 -21.20
N LYS A 145 3.32 9.67 -21.69
CA LYS A 145 3.39 8.73 -22.82
C LYS A 145 3.23 7.27 -22.39
N ASP A 146 3.55 6.99 -21.13
CA ASP A 146 3.58 5.66 -20.55
C ASP A 146 3.22 5.68 -19.06
N LEU A 147 2.67 4.55 -18.61
CA LEU A 147 2.38 4.14 -17.24
C LEU A 147 3.52 4.45 -16.27
N GLN A 148 4.72 4.05 -16.68
CA GLN A 148 5.92 4.04 -15.85
C GLN A 148 6.34 5.44 -15.40
N ALA A 149 5.92 6.49 -16.11
CA ALA A 149 6.22 7.86 -15.69
C ALA A 149 5.59 8.22 -14.34
N LEU A 150 4.48 7.57 -13.94
CA LEU A 150 3.86 7.80 -12.62
C LEU A 150 4.73 7.33 -11.45
N ILE A 151 5.70 6.44 -11.67
CA ILE A 151 6.67 5.99 -10.65
C ILE A 151 7.61 7.14 -10.24
N GLN A 152 7.71 8.21 -11.03
CA GLN A 152 8.43 9.43 -10.62
C GLN A 152 7.79 10.08 -9.39
N LEU A 153 6.52 9.77 -9.09
CA LEU A 153 5.87 10.18 -7.87
C LEU A 153 6.17 9.15 -6.78
N PRO A 154 6.93 9.52 -5.72
CA PRO A 154 7.30 8.59 -4.66
C PRO A 154 6.09 8.11 -3.84
N GLU A 155 4.90 8.66 -4.05
CA GLU A 155 3.66 8.19 -3.41
C GLU A 155 2.95 7.08 -4.20
N ILE A 156 3.34 6.79 -5.44
CA ILE A 156 2.76 5.71 -6.24
C ILE A 156 3.73 4.54 -6.23
N THR A 157 3.30 3.41 -5.67
CA THR A 157 4.05 2.14 -5.68
C THR A 157 3.39 1.15 -6.64
N THR A 158 4.06 0.04 -6.89
CA THR A 158 3.50 -1.14 -7.55
C THR A 158 2.23 -1.67 -6.85
N LEU A 159 2.07 -1.42 -5.55
CA LEU A 159 0.88 -1.84 -4.80
C LEU A 159 -0.38 -1.11 -5.25
N GLU A 160 -0.32 0.21 -5.44
CA GLU A 160 -1.48 0.99 -5.92
C GLU A 160 -1.94 0.48 -7.28
N TRP A 161 -1.00 0.11 -8.16
CA TRP A 161 -1.30 -0.52 -9.44
C TRP A 161 -2.07 -1.82 -9.31
N GLU A 162 -1.57 -2.76 -8.49
CA GLU A 162 -2.26 -4.03 -8.25
C GLU A 162 -3.64 -3.82 -7.62
N GLU A 163 -3.77 -2.88 -6.66
CA GLU A 163 -5.07 -2.58 -6.04
C GLU A 163 -6.06 -1.96 -7.04
N TRP A 164 -5.61 -1.11 -7.97
CA TRP A 164 -6.47 -0.57 -9.02
C TRP A 164 -6.92 -1.65 -10.00
N GLU A 165 -6.03 -2.57 -10.40
CA GLU A 165 -6.39 -3.72 -11.23
C GLU A 165 -7.39 -4.65 -10.53
N GLU A 166 -7.17 -4.97 -9.24
CA GLU A 166 -8.12 -5.74 -8.43
C GLU A 166 -9.51 -5.08 -8.38
N GLN A 167 -9.54 -3.74 -8.38
CA GLN A 167 -10.78 -2.96 -8.40
C GLN A 167 -11.42 -2.82 -9.79
N GLY A 168 -10.81 -3.37 -10.85
CA GLY A 168 -11.29 -3.28 -12.22
C GLY A 168 -11.13 -1.89 -12.85
N ILE A 169 -10.14 -1.11 -12.38
CA ILE A 169 -9.79 0.19 -12.93
C ILE A 169 -8.77 -0.02 -14.06
N THR A 170 -8.97 0.66 -15.18
CA THR A 170 -8.03 0.67 -16.30
C THR A 170 -7.55 2.09 -16.55
N ILE A 171 -6.25 2.33 -16.40
CA ILE A 171 -5.67 3.66 -16.63
C ILE A 171 -5.11 3.72 -18.05
N THR A 172 -5.50 4.73 -18.82
CA THR A 172 -5.01 4.96 -20.19
C THR A 172 -4.23 6.27 -20.29
N VAL A 173 -3.26 6.30 -21.20
CA VAL A 173 -2.50 7.50 -21.58
C VAL A 173 -2.98 8.14 -22.89
N LYS A 174 -3.87 7.45 -23.63
CA LYS A 174 -4.47 7.90 -24.89
C LYS A 174 -5.86 8.45 -24.66
#